data_AF-A0A963A2S9-F1
#
_entry.id   AF-A0A963A2S9-F1
#
_cell.length_a   1.000
_cell.length_b   1.000
_cell.length_c   1.000
_cell.angle_alpha   90.00
_cell.angle_beta   90.00
_cell.angle_gamma   90.00
#
_symmetry.space_group_name_H-M   'P 1'
#
loop_
_entity.id
_entity.type
_entity.pdbx_description
1 polymer ?
#
loop_
_entity_poly.entity_id
_entity_poly.type
_entity_poly.pdbx_seq_one_letter_code
_entity_poly.pdbx_strand_id
1 'polypeptide(L)'
;MNKQQVFPPRRDYNSWVADQTLEDFALRFTAKKARRWSFARVANTALGAVSFLALEAIGGAIMVQYGFTNTAIAVLAVSFIIFLTGLPIAFYAARYGVD
;
A
#
# COMPACT_ATOMS: atom_id res chain seq x y z
N MET A 1 -5.28 25.80 -59.02
CA MET A 1 -5.22 25.66 -57.55
C MET A 1 -5.78 24.28 -57.21
N ASN A 2 -4.93 23.25 -57.14
CA ASN A 2 -5.36 21.86 -56.96
C ASN A 2 -5.69 21.59 -55.49
N LYS A 3 -6.92 21.15 -55.23
CA LYS A 3 -7.36 20.67 -53.90
C LYS A 3 -6.73 19.31 -53.62
N GLN A 4 -5.77 19.26 -52.68
CA GLN A 4 -5.31 18.00 -52.11
C GLN A 4 -6.41 17.44 -51.19
N GLN A 5 -6.99 16.31 -51.57
CA GLN A 5 -7.88 15.56 -50.69
C GLN A 5 -7.02 14.82 -49.66
N VAL A 6 -7.05 15.30 -48.42
CA VAL A 6 -6.45 14.61 -47.27
C VAL A 6 -7.36 13.43 -46.92
N PHE A 7 -6.97 12.23 -47.35
CA PHE A 7 -7.61 11.00 -46.88
C PHE A 7 -7.23 10.79 -45.40
N PRO A 8 -8.19 10.62 -44.47
CA PRO A 8 -7.84 10.28 -43.10
C PRO A 8 -7.15 8.91 -43.10
N PRO A 9 -6.02 8.75 -42.38
CA PRO A 9 -5.41 7.44 -42.24
C PRO A 9 -6.40 6.53 -41.51
N ARG A 10 -6.99 5.56 -42.22
CA ARG A 10 -7.70 4.43 -41.62
C ARG A 10 -6.66 3.46 -41.03
N ARG A 11 -5.93 3.90 -40.01
CA ARG A 11 -5.22 2.95 -39.15
C ARG A 11 -6.25 2.44 -38.14
N ASP A 12 -6.95 1.39 -38.53
CA ASP A 12 -7.72 0.57 -37.60
C ASP A 12 -6.71 -0.15 -36.71
N TYR A 13 -6.42 0.44 -35.55
CA TYR A 13 -5.64 -0.24 -34.51
C TYR A 13 -6.50 -1.38 -33.97
N ASN A 14 -5.90 -2.55 -33.78
CA ASN A 14 -6.55 -3.67 -33.10
C ASN A 14 -7.10 -3.17 -31.75
N SER A 15 -8.33 -3.52 -31.40
CA SER A 15 -9.01 -2.99 -30.19
C SER A 15 -8.15 -3.13 -28.93
N TRP A 16 -7.30 -4.17 -28.87
CA TRP A 16 -6.34 -4.45 -27.81
C TRP A 16 -5.29 -3.35 -27.58
N VAL A 17 -4.96 -2.57 -28.60
CA VAL A 17 -4.02 -1.43 -28.52
C VAL A 17 -4.75 -0.12 -28.25
N ALA A 18 -6.05 -0.04 -28.59
CA ALA A 18 -6.88 1.15 -28.42
C ALA A 18 -7.67 1.17 -27.10
N ASP A 19 -7.71 0.06 -26.36
CA ASP A 19 -8.49 -0.07 -25.14
C ASP A 19 -7.72 0.47 -23.92
N GLN A 20 -8.06 1.70 -23.51
CA GLN A 20 -7.54 2.31 -22.27
C GLN A 20 -7.98 1.57 -20.99
N THR A 21 -8.86 0.56 -21.12
CA THR A 21 -9.26 -0.31 -20.00
C THR A 21 -8.27 -1.46 -19.71
N LEU A 22 -7.35 -1.75 -20.65
CA LEU A 22 -6.19 -2.63 -20.43
C LEU A 22 -5.00 -1.89 -19.80
N GLU A 23 -5.09 -0.58 -19.52
CA GLU A 23 -4.20 0.02 -18.54
C GLU A 23 -4.56 -0.52 -17.15
N ASP A 24 -3.56 -1.04 -16.45
CA ASP A 24 -3.73 -1.75 -15.19
C ASP A 24 -4.29 -0.81 -14.10
N PHE A 25 -5.62 -0.71 -14.02
CA PHE A 25 -6.33 0.16 -13.09
C PHE A 25 -6.01 -0.16 -11.63
N ALA A 26 -5.57 -1.40 -11.34
CA ALA A 26 -5.11 -1.82 -10.03
C ALA A 26 -3.84 -1.07 -9.58
N LEU A 27 -2.97 -0.66 -10.51
CA LEU A 27 -1.73 0.06 -10.22
C LEU A 27 -1.91 1.58 -10.07
N ARG A 28 -3.04 2.14 -10.53
CA ARG A 28 -3.30 3.59 -10.47
C ARG A 28 -4.17 4.02 -9.29
N PHE A 29 -5.11 3.19 -8.86
CA PHE A 29 -6.10 3.60 -7.87
C PHE A 29 -6.61 2.44 -7.01
N THR A 30 -6.62 2.64 -5.69
CA THR A 30 -7.41 1.78 -4.80
C THR A 30 -8.91 1.98 -5.08
N ALA A 31 -9.61 0.93 -5.53
CA ALA A 31 -11.04 0.99 -5.80
C ALA A 31 -11.86 1.36 -4.55
N LYS A 32 -12.52 2.52 -4.55
CA LYS A 32 -13.36 2.98 -3.42
C LYS A 32 -14.47 1.99 -3.04
N LYS A 33 -15.02 1.26 -4.02
CA LYS A 33 -16.06 0.22 -3.83
C LYS A 33 -15.54 -1.03 -3.10
N ALA A 34 -14.21 -1.23 -3.02
CA ALA A 34 -13.59 -2.36 -2.35
C ALA A 34 -13.39 -2.17 -0.84
N ARG A 35 -13.52 -0.94 -0.31
CA ARG A 35 -13.47 -0.65 1.15
C ARG A 35 -14.75 -1.10 1.85
N ARG A 36 -14.92 -2.41 1.99
CA ARG A 36 -16.12 -3.06 2.58
C ARG A 36 -15.87 -3.65 3.97
N TRP A 37 -14.60 -3.76 4.36
CA TRP A 37 -14.19 -4.45 5.58
C TRP A 37 -14.15 -3.47 6.76
N SER A 38 -14.59 -3.93 7.93
CA SER A 38 -14.54 -3.12 9.16
C SER A 38 -13.10 -2.87 9.61
N PHE A 39 -12.87 -1.75 10.27
CA PHE A 39 -11.54 -1.38 10.81
C PHE A 39 -10.93 -2.50 11.67
N ALA A 40 -11.73 -3.14 12.52
CA ALA A 40 -11.28 -4.23 13.38
C ALA A 40 -10.78 -5.44 12.57
N ARG A 41 -11.44 -5.79 11.47
CA ARG A 41 -11.02 -6.91 10.63
C ARG A 41 -9.73 -6.58 9.87
N VAL A 42 -9.62 -5.36 9.35
CA VAL A 42 -8.39 -4.88 8.68
C VAL A 42 -7.20 -4.88 9.66
N ALA A 43 -7.41 -4.39 10.89
CA ALA A 43 -6.41 -4.42 11.95
C ALA A 43 -5.96 -5.84 12.28
N ASN A 44 -6.90 -6.79 12.43
CA ASN A 44 -6.56 -8.18 12.70
C ASN A 44 -5.75 -8.84 11.58
N THR A 45 -6.06 -8.54 10.31
CA THR A 45 -5.23 -9.01 9.18
C THR A 45 -3.83 -8.40 9.19
N ALA A 46 -3.69 -7.12 9.55
CA ALA A 46 -2.40 -6.49 9.69
C ALA A 46 -1.57 -7.13 10.82
N LEU A 47 -2.19 -7.42 11.98
CA LEU A 47 -1.54 -8.14 13.08
C LEU A 47 -1.09 -9.54 12.65
N GLY A 48 -1.93 -10.25 11.88
CA GLY A 48 -1.56 -11.54 11.29
C GLY A 48 -0.37 -11.45 10.34
N ALA A 49 -0.33 -10.43 9.48
CA ALA A 49 0.77 -10.23 8.53
C ALA A 49 2.12 -9.91 9.22
N VAL A 50 2.08 -9.24 10.38
CA VAL A 50 3.28 -8.91 11.18
C VAL A 50 3.71 -10.08 12.07
N SER A 51 2.91 -11.13 12.21
CA SER A 51 3.23 -12.31 13.04
C SER A 51 4.23 -13.22 12.35
N PHE A 52 5.53 -12.99 12.56
CA PHE A 52 6.61 -13.80 12.00
C PHE A 52 7.65 -14.20 13.07
N LEU A 53 8.11 -15.46 13.00
CA LEU A 53 8.97 -16.09 14.02
C LEU A 53 10.29 -15.34 14.27
N ALA A 54 10.83 -14.66 13.26
CA ALA A 54 12.05 -13.88 13.46
C ALA A 54 11.86 -12.69 14.42
N LEU A 55 10.68 -12.06 14.49
CA LEU A 55 10.46 -10.97 15.44
C LEU A 55 10.48 -11.45 16.88
N GLU A 56 9.97 -12.66 17.13
CA GLU A 56 10.02 -13.30 18.45
C GLU A 56 11.47 -13.66 18.83
N ALA A 57 12.24 -14.20 17.89
CA ALA A 57 13.66 -14.49 18.11
C ALA A 57 14.49 -13.22 18.39
N ILE A 58 14.26 -12.15 17.62
CA ILE A 58 14.92 -10.85 17.84
C ILE A 58 14.51 -10.28 19.20
N GLY A 59 13.21 -10.31 19.52
CA GLY A 59 12.66 -9.84 20.80
C GLY A 59 13.24 -10.59 22.00
N GLY A 60 13.37 -11.91 21.91
CA GLY A 60 14.02 -12.73 22.93
C GLY A 60 15.51 -12.42 23.08
N ALA A 61 16.22 -12.27 21.96
CA ALA A 61 17.66 -11.97 21.96
C ALA A 61 17.96 -10.62 22.64
N ILE A 62 17.19 -9.58 22.35
CA ILE A 62 17.38 -8.26 22.99
C ILE A 62 17.01 -8.29 24.48
N MET A 63 16.03 -9.10 24.88
CA MET A 63 15.64 -9.25 26.29
C MET A 63 16.74 -9.93 27.11
N VAL A 64 17.40 -10.96 26.54
CA VAL A 64 18.52 -11.65 27.19
C VAL A 64 19.76 -10.76 27.28
N GLN A 65 20.04 -9.94 26.26
CA GLN A 65 21.24 -9.09 26.24
C GLN A 65 21.12 -7.83 27.10
N TYR A 66 19.96 -7.16 27.08
CA TYR A 66 19.79 -5.83 27.69
C TYR A 66 18.87 -5.83 28.92
N GLY A 67 18.23 -6.96 29.23
CA GLY A 67 17.30 -7.11 30.34
C GLY A 67 15.90 -6.58 30.05
N PHE A 68 14.89 -7.15 30.73
CA PHE A 68 13.47 -6.86 30.48
C PHE A 68 13.11 -5.38 30.55
N THR A 69 13.53 -4.67 31.60
CA THR A 69 13.14 -3.26 31.82
C THR A 69 13.60 -2.35 30.69
N ASN A 70 14.86 -2.48 30.25
CA ASN A 70 15.40 -1.67 29.16
C ASN A 70 14.75 -2.03 27.84
N THR A 71 14.59 -3.32 27.55
CA THR A 71 13.90 -3.80 26.35
C THR A 71 12.46 -3.30 26.28
N ALA A 72 11.71 -3.36 27.37
CA ALA A 72 10.32 -2.93 27.42
C ALA A 72 10.18 -1.42 27.12
N ILE A 73 11.02 -0.58 27.75
CA ILE A 73 11.02 0.87 27.50
C ILE A 73 11.44 1.17 26.06
N ALA A 74 12.45 0.48 25.52
CA ALA A 74 12.90 0.66 24.15
C ALA A 74 11.81 0.28 23.13
N VAL A 75 11.13 -0.86 23.33
CA VAL A 75 10.03 -1.31 22.45
C VAL A 75 8.87 -0.32 22.48
N LEU A 76 8.50 0.20 23.66
CA LEU A 76 7.45 1.21 23.78
C LEU A 76 7.83 2.51 23.06
N ALA A 77 9.06 3.00 23.26
CA ALA A 77 9.54 4.21 22.61
C ALA A 77 9.56 4.09 21.08
N VAL A 78 10.08 2.97 20.55
CA VAL A 78 10.11 2.72 19.10
C VAL A 78 8.70 2.56 18.55
N SER A 79 7.82 1.84 19.24
CA SER A 79 6.41 1.69 18.84
C SER A 79 5.70 3.04 18.74
N PHE A 80 5.96 3.93 19.70
CA PHE A 80 5.41 5.28 19.70
C PHE A 80 5.90 6.10 18.50
N ILE A 81 7.20 6.02 18.17
CA ILE A 81 7.77 6.70 17.00
C ILE A 81 7.17 6.17 15.69
N ILE A 82 7.06 4.84 15.54
CA ILE A 82 6.44 4.21 14.37
C ILE A 82 4.97 4.63 14.24
N PHE A 83 4.23 4.69 15.35
CA PHE A 83 2.84 5.11 15.32
C PHE A 83 2.70 6.58 14.90
N LEU A 84 3.49 7.49 15.47
CA LEU A 84 3.46 8.91 15.13
C LEU A 84 3.85 9.19 13.68
N THR A 85 4.79 8.41 13.14
CA THR A 85 5.24 8.56 11.75
C THR A 85 4.29 7.87 10.77
N GLY A 86 3.74 6.72 11.12
CA GLY A 86 2.81 5.96 10.30
C GLY A 86 1.42 6.59 10.22
N LEU A 87 0.94 7.26 11.27
CA LEU A 87 -0.38 7.90 11.31
C LEU A 87 -0.60 8.93 10.17
N PRO A 88 0.28 9.93 9.95
CA PRO A 88 0.10 10.88 8.85
C PRO A 88 0.21 10.20 7.49
N ILE A 89 1.12 9.24 7.32
CA ILE A 89 1.31 8.50 6.07
C ILE A 89 0.03 7.74 5.71
N ALA A 90 -0.50 6.94 6.65
CA ALA A 90 -1.72 6.17 6.46
C ALA A 90 -2.94 7.07 6.22
N PHE A 91 -3.03 8.22 6.90
CA PHE A 91 -4.11 9.18 6.70
C PHE A 91 -4.10 9.76 5.27
N TYR A 92 -2.93 10.19 4.80
CA TYR A 92 -2.82 10.76 3.44
C TYR A 92 -2.98 9.69 2.36
N ALA A 93 -2.44 8.50 2.54
CA ALA A 93 -2.65 7.35 1.65
C ALA A 93 -4.15 7.04 1.52
N ALA A 94 -4.86 6.92 2.64
CA ALA A 94 -6.29 6.65 2.66
C ALA A 94 -7.14 7.78 2.04
N ARG A 95 -6.73 9.05 2.20
CA ARG A 95 -7.43 10.22 1.64
C ARG A 95 -7.25 10.36 0.13
N TYR A 96 -6.02 10.19 -0.36
CA TYR A 96 -5.70 10.33 -1.79
C TYR A 96 -5.89 9.04 -2.59
N GLY A 97 -6.16 7.90 -1.92
CA GLY A 97 -6.37 6.63 -2.60
C GLY A 97 -5.09 6.06 -3.21
N VAL A 98 -3.95 6.41 -2.61
CA VAL A 98 -2.64 5.85 -2.88
C VAL A 98 -2.53 4.59 -2.04
N ASP A 99 -2.27 3.46 -2.69
CA ASP A 99 -1.96 2.18 -2.03
C ASP A 99 -0.47 2.10 -1.70
#